data_AF-A0A9C9KNX6-F1
#
_entry.id   AF-A0A9C9KNX6-F1
#
_cell.length_a   1.000
_cell.length_b   1.000
_cell.length_c   1.000
_cell.angle_alpha   90.00
_cell.angle_beta   90.00
_cell.angle_gamma   90.00
#
_symmetry.space_group_name_H-M   'P 1'
#
loop_
_entity.id
_entity.type
_entity.pdbx_description
1 polymer ?
#
loop_
_entity_poly.entity_id
_entity_poly.type
_entity_poly.pdbx_seq_one_letter_code
_entity_poly.pdbx_strand_id
1 'polypeptide(L)'
;MHVSERDDSSSLLPIGKSQSELFPHTGEREVRETPVRPLHEAIGTKELSSPALLKIDVQGFELEVLKGCCSMLDCFVWVYVECSFIELYVGQARADEVIAWLRERGFVLTGVYNMAYDESGRAIQPDFLFNHGREQS
;
A
#
# COMPACT_ATOMS: atom_id res chain seq x y z
N MET A 1 -9.09 6.36 12.21
CA MET A 1 -8.04 5.33 12.18
C MET A 1 -8.45 4.24 13.13
N HIS A 2 -8.56 3.02 12.61
CA HIS A 2 -8.82 1.79 13.34
C HIS A 2 -7.48 1.24 13.80
N VAL A 3 -7.23 1.33 15.10
CA VAL A 3 -5.97 0.93 15.71
C VAL A 3 -6.08 -0.54 16.10
N SER A 4 -5.19 -1.38 15.56
CA SER A 4 -5.14 -2.80 15.86
C SER A 4 -4.38 -3.12 17.15
N GLU A 5 -4.56 -4.32 17.68
CA GLU A 5 -3.78 -4.85 18.82
C GLU A 5 -2.28 -4.93 18.52
N ARG A 6 -1.92 -5.22 17.27
CA ARG A 6 -0.55 -5.09 16.74
C ARG A 6 -0.38 -3.78 15.98
N ASP A 7 0.60 -2.98 16.32
CA ASP A 7 0.75 -1.63 15.75
C ASP A 7 1.04 -1.63 14.23
N ASP A 8 1.57 -2.73 13.68
CA ASP A 8 1.87 -2.90 12.24
C ASP A 8 0.65 -3.25 11.37
N SER A 9 -0.55 -3.35 11.95
CA SER A 9 -1.79 -3.70 11.21
C SER A 9 -2.90 -2.64 11.30
N SER A 10 -2.57 -1.42 11.76
CA SER A 10 -3.55 -0.34 11.92
C SER A 10 -3.90 0.29 10.57
N SER A 11 -5.16 0.67 10.39
CA SER A 11 -5.66 1.18 9.11
C SER A 11 -6.54 2.42 9.26
N LEU A 12 -6.64 3.21 8.20
CA LEU A 12 -7.68 4.22 8.10
C LEU A 12 -9.06 3.63 7.78
N LEU A 13 -9.09 2.39 7.29
CA LEU A 13 -10.29 1.63 7.01
C LEU A 13 -10.65 0.70 8.18
N PRO A 14 -11.93 0.28 8.33
CA PRO A 14 -12.31 -0.71 9.31
C PRO A 14 -11.58 -2.05 9.09
N ILE A 15 -11.13 -2.67 10.18
CA ILE A 15 -10.45 -3.97 10.13
C ILE A 15 -11.48 -5.04 9.74
N GLY A 16 -11.23 -5.74 8.63
CA GLY A 16 -12.12 -6.78 8.13
C GLY A 16 -12.00 -8.08 8.92
N LYS A 17 -13.03 -8.92 8.82
CA LYS A 17 -13.05 -10.22 9.51
C LYS A 17 -11.89 -11.13 9.08
N SER A 18 -11.58 -11.15 7.79
CA SER A 18 -10.50 -11.99 7.24
C SER A 18 -9.12 -11.60 7.76
N GLN A 19 -8.87 -10.32 8.08
CA GLN A 19 -7.62 -9.89 8.70
C GLN A 19 -7.44 -10.56 10.06
N SER A 20 -8.43 -10.45 10.95
CA SER A 20 -8.39 -11.06 12.28
C SER A 20 -8.36 -12.59 12.28
N GLU A 21 -8.96 -13.22 11.28
CA GLU A 21 -8.95 -14.69 11.12
C GLU A 21 -7.62 -15.22 10.61
N LEU A 22 -7.02 -14.56 9.62
CA LEU A 22 -5.77 -14.99 8.98
C LEU A 22 -4.53 -14.56 9.76
N PHE A 23 -4.62 -13.43 10.46
CA PHE A 23 -3.54 -12.85 11.25
C PHE A 23 -4.02 -12.65 12.70
N PRO A 24 -3.84 -13.65 13.58
CA PRO A 24 -4.23 -13.51 14.97
C PRO A 24 -3.57 -12.29 15.62
N HIS A 25 -4.29 -11.64 16.54
CA HIS A 25 -3.87 -10.43 17.25
C HIS A 25 -3.81 -9.14 16.42
N THR A 26 -4.49 -9.09 15.27
CA THR A 26 -4.66 -7.86 14.49
C THR A 26 -6.08 -7.28 14.59
N GLY A 27 -6.86 -7.71 15.58
CA GLY A 27 -8.21 -7.17 15.82
C GLY A 27 -8.19 -5.71 16.24
N GLU A 28 -9.34 -5.04 16.14
CA GLU A 28 -9.49 -3.63 16.54
C GLU A 28 -9.38 -3.46 18.05
N ARG A 29 -8.44 -2.61 18.48
CA ARG A 29 -8.26 -2.16 19.86
C ARG A 29 -9.07 -0.92 20.16
N GLU A 30 -9.02 0.07 19.26
CA GLU A 30 -9.72 1.35 19.40
C GLU A 30 -9.89 2.05 18.05
N VAL A 31 -10.75 3.07 18.03
CA VAL A 31 -10.87 4.00 16.90
C VAL A 31 -10.47 5.40 17.36
N ARG A 32 -9.55 6.03 16.62
CA ARG A 32 -9.09 7.39 16.88
C ARG A 32 -9.21 8.28 15.65
N GLU A 33 -9.52 9.55 15.86
CA GLU A 33 -9.36 10.57 14.82
C GLU A 33 -7.87 10.77 14.51
N THR A 34 -7.54 10.76 13.21
CA THR A 34 -6.18 10.97 12.71
C THR A 34 -6.25 11.89 11.49
N PRO A 35 -5.54 13.02 11.48
CA PRO A 35 -5.50 13.89 10.31
C PRO A 35 -4.79 13.19 9.15
N VAL A 36 -5.31 13.37 7.94
CA VAL A 36 -4.74 12.82 6.70
C VAL A 36 -4.47 13.98 5.76
N ARG A 37 -3.31 13.96 5.11
CA ARG A 37 -2.93 14.96 4.10
C ARG A 37 -2.20 14.28 2.93
N PRO A 38 -2.30 14.84 1.71
CA PRO A 38 -1.50 14.40 0.57
C PRO A 38 0.01 14.52 0.84
N LEU A 39 0.81 13.67 0.20
CA LEU A 39 2.27 13.67 0.40
C LEU A 39 2.93 15.01 0.01
N HIS A 40 2.40 15.69 -1.02
CA HIS A 40 2.93 16.97 -1.49
C HIS A 40 2.75 18.13 -0.51
N GLU A 41 1.86 17.99 0.48
CA GLU A 41 1.74 18.93 1.60
C GLU A 41 2.68 18.59 2.76
N ALA A 42 3.24 17.38 2.76
CA ALA A 42 4.16 16.91 3.78
C ALA A 42 5.62 17.14 3.42
N ILE A 43 5.98 16.99 2.15
CA ILE A 43 7.34 17.15 1.63
C ILE A 43 7.31 17.85 0.27
N GLY A 44 8.30 18.71 0.02
CA GLY A 44 8.52 19.30 -1.29
C GLY A 44 9.29 18.37 -2.23
N THR A 45 9.08 18.48 -3.54
CA THR A 45 9.81 17.69 -4.55
C THR A 45 11.32 17.93 -4.52
N LYS A 46 11.79 19.10 -4.05
CA LYS A 46 13.21 19.43 -3.89
C LYS A 46 13.90 18.67 -2.77
N GLU A 47 13.13 18.07 -1.85
CA GLU A 47 13.65 17.27 -0.73
C GLU A 47 13.88 15.81 -1.16
N LEU A 48 13.43 15.42 -2.34
CA LEU A 48 13.61 14.07 -2.90
C LEU A 48 14.83 14.05 -3.85
N SER A 49 15.81 13.20 -3.54
CA SER A 49 16.93 12.91 -4.42
C SER A 49 16.70 11.63 -5.22
N SER A 50 16.98 11.67 -6.52
CA SER A 50 16.93 10.49 -7.38
C SER A 50 18.18 9.61 -7.21
N PRO A 51 18.06 8.27 -7.26
CA PRO A 51 16.81 7.51 -7.37
C PRO A 51 16.05 7.42 -6.04
N ALA A 52 14.76 7.73 -6.05
CA ALA A 52 13.88 7.62 -4.88
C ALA A 52 12.94 6.41 -4.99
N LEU A 53 12.64 5.80 -3.84
CA LEU A 53 11.67 4.72 -3.66
C LEU A 53 10.47 5.23 -2.84
N LEU A 54 9.26 4.99 -3.33
CA LEU A 54 8.03 5.15 -2.57
C LEU A 54 7.60 3.78 -2.01
N LYS A 55 7.82 3.54 -0.71
CA LYS A 55 7.26 2.39 0.01
C LYS A 55 5.88 2.76 0.54
N ILE A 56 4.89 1.92 0.26
CA ILE A 56 3.50 2.06 0.73
C ILE A 56 3.12 0.78 1.46
N ASP A 57 2.68 0.96 2.69
CA ASP A 57 2.29 -0.08 3.63
C ASP A 57 1.33 0.57 4.62
N VAL A 58 0.06 0.70 4.19
CA VAL A 58 -0.97 1.46 4.91
C VAL A 58 -2.24 0.64 5.10
N GLN A 59 -2.07 -0.68 5.03
CA GLN A 59 -3.03 -1.67 5.47
C GLN A 59 -4.44 -1.41 4.90
N GLY A 60 -4.52 -1.40 3.56
CA GLY A 60 -5.78 -1.26 2.81
C GLY A 60 -6.03 0.13 2.22
N PHE A 61 -5.23 1.13 2.57
CA PHE A 61 -5.36 2.52 2.08
C PHE A 61 -4.38 2.86 0.93
N GLU A 62 -3.78 1.84 0.31
CA GLU A 62 -2.64 2.01 -0.63
C GLU A 62 -3.02 2.86 -1.84
N LEU A 63 -4.18 2.59 -2.44
CA LEU A 63 -4.65 3.31 -3.62
C LEU A 63 -4.94 4.79 -3.33
N GLU A 64 -5.47 5.10 -2.15
CA GLU A 64 -5.72 6.49 -1.74
C GLU A 64 -4.41 7.24 -1.47
N VAL A 65 -3.40 6.57 -0.88
CA VAL A 65 -2.05 7.13 -0.78
C VAL A 65 -1.47 7.43 -2.16
N LEU A 66 -1.57 6.49 -3.10
CA LEU A 66 -1.11 6.68 -4.47
C LEU A 66 -1.80 7.88 -5.16
N LYS A 67 -3.11 8.02 -5.01
CA LYS A 67 -3.87 9.19 -5.49
C LYS A 67 -3.38 10.49 -4.85
N GLY A 68 -3.14 10.50 -3.54
CA GLY A 68 -2.57 11.65 -2.83
C GLY A 68 -1.12 11.98 -3.22
N CYS A 69 -0.39 11.02 -3.77
CA CYS A 69 0.98 11.17 -4.28
C CYS A 69 1.05 11.45 -5.78
N CYS A 70 -0.09 11.53 -6.49
CA CYS A 70 -0.11 11.52 -7.96
C CYS A 70 0.72 12.65 -8.59
N SER A 71 0.76 13.84 -8.00
CA SER A 71 1.55 14.99 -8.49
C SER A 71 3.06 14.84 -8.28
N MET A 72 3.48 13.90 -7.44
CA MET A 72 4.89 13.63 -7.10
C MET A 72 5.37 12.30 -7.64
N LEU A 73 4.52 11.52 -8.32
CA LEU A 73 4.83 10.14 -8.70
C LEU A 73 6.06 10.07 -9.62
N ASP A 74 6.26 11.10 -10.45
CA ASP A 74 7.43 11.27 -11.33
C ASP A 74 8.77 11.46 -10.58
N CYS A 75 8.74 11.77 -9.29
CA CYS A 75 9.94 11.87 -8.47
C CYS A 75 10.50 10.50 -8.05
N PHE A 76 9.71 9.43 -8.17
CA PHE A 76 10.07 8.10 -7.72
C PHE A 76 10.43 7.20 -8.90
N VAL A 77 11.61 6.61 -8.84
CA VAL A 77 12.04 5.57 -9.82
C VAL A 77 11.39 4.24 -9.48
N TRP A 78 11.12 4.00 -8.19
CA TRP A 78 10.56 2.76 -7.69
C TRP A 78 9.33 3.02 -6.82
N VAL A 79 8.36 2.11 -6.93
CA VAL A 79 7.23 2.01 -5.99
C VAL A 79 7.24 0.59 -5.44
N TYR A 80 7.19 0.45 -4.12
CA TYR A 80 7.05 -0.84 -3.45
C TYR A 80 5.81 -0.79 -2.58
N VAL A 81 4.82 -1.62 -2.86
CA VAL A 81 3.51 -1.54 -2.22
C VAL A 81 3.06 -2.91 -1.73
N GLU A 82 2.63 -2.99 -0.48
CA GLU A 82 2.00 -4.19 0.07
C GLU A 82 0.51 -4.16 -0.26
N CYS A 83 0.03 -5.09 -1.10
CA CYS A 83 -1.38 -5.14 -1.49
C CYS A 83 -1.95 -6.53 -1.29
N SER A 84 -3.24 -6.62 -0.96
CA SER A 84 -3.92 -7.91 -0.79
C SER A 84 -4.70 -8.33 -2.03
N PHE A 85 -4.71 -9.64 -2.31
CA PHE A 85 -5.60 -10.25 -3.32
C PHE A 85 -7.03 -10.40 -2.81
N ILE A 86 -7.21 -10.40 -1.50
CA ILE A 86 -8.52 -10.45 -0.83
C ILE A 86 -8.74 -9.18 -0.01
N GLU A 87 -9.96 -8.98 0.45
CA GLU A 87 -10.31 -7.86 1.33
C GLU A 87 -9.94 -8.21 2.78
N LEU A 88 -8.90 -7.58 3.30
CA LEU A 88 -8.47 -7.65 4.71
C LEU A 88 -9.04 -6.46 5.51
N TYR A 89 -9.23 -5.31 4.86
CA TYR A 89 -9.79 -4.09 5.39
C TYR A 89 -11.00 -3.67 4.57
N VAL A 90 -12.06 -3.20 5.25
CA VAL A 90 -13.36 -2.98 4.62
C VAL A 90 -13.26 -1.89 3.54
N GLY A 91 -13.62 -2.25 2.30
CA GLY A 91 -13.59 -1.33 1.17
C GLY A 91 -12.20 -0.99 0.63
N GLN A 92 -11.16 -1.76 0.99
CA GLN A 92 -9.82 -1.56 0.43
C GLN A 92 -9.79 -1.84 -1.08
N ALA A 93 -8.84 -1.20 -1.76
CA ALA A 93 -8.47 -1.62 -3.11
C ALA A 93 -7.73 -2.96 -3.06
N ARG A 94 -7.93 -3.79 -4.08
CA ARG A 94 -7.19 -5.04 -4.26
C ARG A 94 -5.94 -4.85 -5.10
N ALA A 95 -5.06 -5.85 -5.06
CA ALA A 95 -3.80 -5.83 -5.80
C ALA A 95 -3.97 -5.54 -7.29
N ASP A 96 -4.99 -6.09 -7.95
CA ASP A 96 -5.26 -5.86 -9.37
C ASP A 96 -5.62 -4.40 -9.68
N GLU A 97 -6.37 -3.74 -8.80
CA GLU A 97 -6.70 -2.31 -8.93
C GLU A 97 -5.47 -1.42 -8.78
N VAL A 98 -4.62 -1.73 -7.78
CA VAL A 98 -3.37 -0.98 -7.55
C VAL A 98 -2.38 -1.18 -8.70
N ILE A 99 -2.21 -2.43 -9.16
CA ILE A 99 -1.37 -2.76 -10.32
C ILE A 99 -1.86 -2.02 -11.57
N ALA A 100 -3.17 -2.02 -11.84
CA ALA A 100 -3.75 -1.32 -12.98
C ALA A 100 -3.49 0.19 -12.89
N TRP A 101 -3.71 0.79 -11.73
CA TRP A 101 -3.52 2.23 -11.52
C TRP A 101 -2.06 2.67 -11.73
N LEU A 102 -1.10 1.89 -11.23
CA LEU A 102 0.33 2.14 -11.42
C LEU A 102 0.75 1.95 -12.88
N ARG A 103 0.24 0.91 -13.53
CA ARG A 103 0.50 0.63 -14.95
C ARG A 103 0.04 1.78 -15.85
N GLU A 104 -1.13 2.35 -15.60
CA GLU A 104 -1.66 3.52 -16.33
C GLU A 104 -0.75 4.75 -16.21
N ARG A 105 0.17 4.78 -15.24
CA ARG A 105 1.10 5.87 -14.97
C ARG A 105 2.55 5.52 -15.31
N GLY A 106 2.77 4.47 -16.10
CA GLY A 106 4.10 4.12 -16.63
C GLY A 106 4.97 3.30 -15.67
N PHE A 107 4.41 2.83 -14.55
CA PHE A 107 5.09 1.87 -13.68
C PHE A 107 4.88 0.44 -14.19
N VAL A 108 5.98 -0.30 -14.30
CA VAL A 108 5.99 -1.70 -14.72
C VAL A 108 6.25 -2.57 -13.51
N LEU A 109 5.45 -3.62 -13.30
CA LEU A 109 5.68 -4.59 -12.24
C LEU A 109 6.96 -5.38 -12.54
N THR A 110 7.95 -5.32 -11.66
CA THR A 110 9.26 -5.95 -11.84
C THR A 110 9.56 -7.04 -10.81
N GLY A 111 8.81 -7.10 -9.70
CA GLY A 111 9.03 -8.11 -8.66
C GLY A 111 7.82 -8.30 -7.74
N VAL A 112 7.71 -9.49 -7.18
CA VAL A 112 6.73 -9.86 -6.15
C VAL A 112 7.47 -10.60 -5.04
N TYR A 113 7.29 -10.16 -3.80
CA TYR A 113 8.03 -10.63 -2.63
C TYR A 113 7.07 -10.92 -1.47
N ASN A 114 7.57 -11.61 -0.43
CA ASN A 114 6.87 -11.81 0.85
C ASN A 114 5.44 -12.35 0.72
N MET A 115 5.20 -13.25 -0.25
CA MET A 115 3.87 -13.81 -0.48
C MET A 115 3.37 -14.60 0.74
N ALA A 116 2.28 -14.11 1.33
CA ALA A 116 1.51 -14.82 2.34
C ALA A 116 0.43 -15.71 1.70
N TYR A 117 0.20 -16.87 2.32
CA TYR A 117 -0.84 -17.82 1.94
C TYR A 117 -1.68 -18.18 3.16
N ASP A 118 -2.96 -18.49 2.95
CA ASP A 118 -3.77 -19.13 3.99
C ASP A 118 -3.53 -20.64 4.08
N GLU A 119 -4.19 -21.30 5.03
CA GLU A 119 -4.06 -22.75 5.26
C GLU A 119 -4.48 -23.59 4.04
N SER A 120 -5.27 -23.04 3.13
CA SER A 120 -5.71 -23.70 1.89
C SER A 120 -4.73 -23.48 0.72
N GLY A 121 -3.66 -22.71 0.93
CA GLY A 121 -2.69 -22.34 -0.10
C GLY A 121 -3.17 -21.22 -1.02
N ARG A 122 -4.23 -20.49 -0.66
CA ARG A 122 -4.67 -19.31 -1.42
C ARG A 122 -3.77 -18.14 -1.08
N ALA A 123 -3.27 -17.45 -2.11
CA ALA A 123 -2.46 -16.24 -1.95
C ALA A 123 -3.28 -15.11 -1.32
N ILE A 124 -2.71 -14.46 -0.31
CA ILE A 124 -3.40 -13.42 0.48
C ILE A 124 -2.84 -12.04 0.17
N GLN A 125 -1.56 -11.85 0.41
CA GLN A 125 -0.91 -10.53 0.35
C GLN A 125 0.57 -10.73 0.04
N PRO A 126 1.09 -10.08 -1.00
CA PRO A 126 2.53 -9.91 -1.17
C PRO A 126 2.92 -8.42 -1.23
N ASP A 127 4.23 -8.20 -1.27
CA ASP A 127 4.82 -6.94 -1.66
C ASP A 127 5.11 -6.90 -3.17
N PHE A 128 4.65 -5.84 -3.83
CA PHE A 128 4.85 -5.62 -5.27
C PHE A 128 5.88 -4.51 -5.49
N LEU A 129 6.92 -4.81 -6.27
CA LEU A 129 7.92 -3.83 -6.70
C LEU A 129 7.65 -3.42 -8.15
N PHE A 130 7.57 -2.11 -8.37
CA PHE A 130 7.40 -1.51 -9.68
C PHE A 130 8.55 -0.56 -10.00
N ASN A 131 8.96 -0.56 -11.26
CA ASN A 131 9.89 0.42 -11.82
C ASN A 131 9.14 1.41 -12.71
N HIS A 132 9.45 2.70 -12.58
CA HIS A 132 9.00 3.68 -13.55
C HIS A 132 9.77 3.46 -14.86
N GLY A 133 9.10 3.02 -15.94
CA GLY A 133 9.71 2.50 -17.18
C GLY A 133 10.48 3.52 -18.04
N ARG A 134 11.06 4.56 -17.43
CA ARG A 134 12.03 5.45 -18.06
C ARG A 134 13.38 4.74 -18.00
N GLU A 135 13.92 4.37 -19.16
CA GLU A 135 15.32 3.92 -19.26
C GLU A 135 16.21 4.97 -18.58
N GLN A 136 17.07 4.53 -17.65
CA GLN A 136 18.13 5.37 -17.11
C GLN A 136 19.13 5.62 -18.24
N SER A 137 18.93 6.70 -19.00
CA SER A 137 19.85 7.21 -20.02
C SER A 137 21.12 7.74 -19.40
#